data_AF-A0A9D6T4X2-F1
#
_entry.id   AF-A0A9D6T4X2-F1
#
_cell.length_a   1.000
_cell.length_b   1.000
_cell.length_c   1.000
_cell.angle_alpha   90.00
_cell.angle_beta   90.00
_cell.angle_gamma   90.00
#
_symmetry.space_group_name_H-M   'P 1'
#
loop_
_entity.id
_entity.type
_entity.pdbx_description
1 polymer ?
#
loop_
_entity_poly.entity_id
_entity_poly.type
_entity_poly.pdbx_seq_one_letter_code
_entity_poly.pdbx_strand_id
1 'polypeptide(L)'
;MILAIVDDMIFRGKVEEAAKQMGTPLTIAADAEAALRPGQGWSRVLIDLNLSGGDVVAMIRRLREAHPDVPVVGYCSHVQQNLKTQALEAGCTTVLPRSAFVQQLPELLSVETPPNIPE
;
A
#
# COMPACT_ATOMS: atom_id res chain seq x y z
N MET A 1 -6.93 -10.49 0.91
CA MET A 1 -6.68 -9.94 -0.45
C MET A 1 -5.91 -8.64 -0.30
N ILE A 2 -4.98 -8.32 -1.18
CA ILE A 2 -4.18 -7.09 -1.09
C ILE A 2 -4.71 -6.07 -2.10
N LEU A 3 -4.86 -4.82 -1.67
CA LEU A 3 -5.16 -3.70 -2.55
C LEU A 3 -3.90 -2.88 -2.79
N ALA A 4 -3.58 -2.56 -4.04
CA ALA A 4 -2.54 -1.60 -4.39
C ALA A 4 -3.14 -0.40 -5.11
N ILE A 5 -2.96 0.79 -4.56
CA ILE A 5 -3.40 2.06 -5.14
C ILE A 5 -2.17 2.71 -5.78
N VAL A 6 -2.11 2.62 -7.12
CA VAL A 6 -0.93 2.98 -7.91
C VAL A 6 -1.39 3.63 -9.22
N ASP A 7 -0.92 4.86 -9.48
CA ASP A 7 -1.19 5.58 -10.73
C ASP A 7 -0.20 5.16 -11.84
N ASP A 8 1.07 4.95 -11.48
CA ASP A 8 2.17 4.64 -12.40
C ASP A 8 2.04 3.25 -13.05
N MET A 9 1.80 3.20 -14.36
CA MET A 9 1.60 1.95 -15.12
C MET A 9 2.80 1.00 -15.06
N ILE A 10 4.04 1.52 -15.03
CA ILE A 10 5.25 0.69 -14.95
C ILE A 10 5.28 -0.05 -13.61
N PHE A 11 4.90 0.65 -12.55
CA PHE A 11 4.87 0.10 -11.20
C PHE A 11 3.74 -0.90 -11.00
N ARG A 12 2.56 -0.62 -11.56
CA ARG A 12 1.42 -1.57 -11.56
C ARG A 12 1.86 -2.94 -12.06
N GLY A 13 2.52 -2.99 -13.22
CA GLY A 13 3.05 -4.24 -13.77
C GLY A 13 4.00 -4.97 -12.82
N LYS A 14 4.90 -4.25 -12.11
CA LYS A 14 5.80 -4.86 -11.12
C LYS A 14 5.04 -5.46 -9.93
N VAL A 15 4.03 -4.77 -9.41
CA VAL A 15 3.23 -5.28 -8.27
C VAL A 15 2.41 -6.49 -8.71
N GLU A 16 1.81 -6.46 -9.91
CA GLU A 16 1.06 -7.60 -10.45
C GLU A 16 1.95 -8.83 -10.65
N GLU A 17 3.11 -8.66 -11.28
CA GLU A 17 4.04 -9.76 -11.51
C GLU A 17 4.56 -10.35 -10.20
N ALA A 18 4.83 -9.50 -9.19
CA ALA A 18 5.22 -9.97 -7.86
C ALA A 18 4.07 -10.74 -7.18
N ALA A 19 2.83 -10.23 -7.26
CA ALA A 19 1.67 -10.90 -6.66
C ALA A 19 1.37 -12.25 -7.34
N LYS A 20 1.49 -12.33 -8.67
CA LYS A 20 1.36 -13.58 -9.43
C LYS A 20 2.40 -14.61 -8.99
N GLN A 21 3.66 -14.20 -8.83
CA GLN A 21 4.73 -15.09 -8.36
C GLN A 21 4.46 -15.62 -6.95
N MET A 22 3.88 -14.78 -6.09
CA MET A 22 3.53 -15.14 -4.71
C MET A 22 2.21 -15.90 -4.60
N GLY A 23 1.42 -16.01 -5.68
CA GLY A 23 0.07 -16.57 -5.65
C GLY A 23 -0.92 -15.75 -4.82
N THR A 24 -0.61 -14.48 -4.51
CA THR A 24 -1.43 -13.64 -3.64
C THR A 24 -2.51 -12.92 -4.45
N PRO A 25 -3.79 -12.96 -4.03
CA PRO A 25 -4.85 -12.21 -4.70
C PRO A 25 -4.62 -10.71 -4.49
N LEU A 26 -4.26 -10.03 -5.59
CA LEU A 26 -4.01 -8.59 -5.67
C LEU A 26 -5.11 -7.91 -6.47
N THR A 27 -5.61 -6.79 -5.96
CA THR A 27 -6.43 -5.83 -6.69
C THR A 27 -5.64 -4.55 -6.87
N ILE A 28 -5.63 -3.98 -8.07
CA ILE A 28 -5.03 -2.68 -8.34
C ILE A 28 -6.11 -1.65 -8.62
N ALA A 29 -6.05 -0.52 -7.94
CA ALA A 29 -6.93 0.62 -8.15
C ALA A 29 -6.12 1.88 -8.44
N ALA A 30 -6.73 2.86 -9.10
CA ALA A 30 -6.15 4.19 -9.28
C ALA A 30 -6.42 5.11 -8.07
N ASP A 31 -7.39 4.75 -7.24
CA ASP A 31 -7.90 5.56 -6.13
C ASP A 31 -8.48 4.68 -5.01
N ALA A 32 -8.78 5.27 -3.85
CA ALA A 32 -9.30 4.51 -2.69
C ALA A 32 -10.80 4.24 -2.71
N GLU A 33 -11.58 4.67 -3.71
CA GLU A 33 -13.00 4.28 -3.82
C GLU A 33 -13.14 2.76 -3.84
N ALA A 34 -12.20 2.08 -4.50
CA ALA A 34 -12.13 0.63 -4.53
C ALA A 34 -11.97 0.03 -3.12
N ALA A 35 -11.15 0.65 -2.27
CA ALA A 35 -10.96 0.21 -0.90
C ALA A 35 -12.22 0.37 -0.04
N LEU A 36 -13.00 1.42 -0.30
CA LEU A 36 -14.21 1.77 0.43
C LEU A 36 -15.43 0.93 0.04
N ARG A 37 -15.34 0.07 -0.98
CA ARG A 37 -16.44 -0.81 -1.37
C ARG A 37 -16.73 -1.83 -0.25
N PRO A 38 -17.97 -1.93 0.24
CA PRO A 38 -18.33 -2.85 1.32
C PRO A 38 -18.16 -4.31 0.88
N GLY A 39 -17.79 -5.18 1.82
CA GLY A 39 -17.63 -6.62 1.58
C GLY A 39 -16.24 -7.05 1.09
N GLN A 40 -15.28 -6.13 0.96
CA GLN A 40 -13.90 -6.48 0.62
C GLN A 40 -13.07 -6.74 1.89
N GLY A 41 -12.66 -8.00 2.09
CA GLY A 41 -11.75 -8.42 3.17
C GLY A 41 -10.28 -8.17 2.80
N TRP A 42 -9.86 -6.91 2.88
CA TRP A 42 -8.46 -6.53 2.65
C TRP A 42 -7.59 -7.01 3.80
N SER A 43 -6.48 -7.68 3.49
CA SER A 43 -5.46 -8.06 4.46
C SER A 43 -4.34 -7.03 4.54
N ARG A 44 -4.18 -6.20 3.50
CA ARG A 44 -3.20 -5.10 3.42
C ARG A 44 -3.57 -4.15 2.30
N VAL A 45 -3.25 -2.87 2.48
CA VAL A 45 -3.34 -1.85 1.42
C VAL A 45 -1.96 -1.23 1.18
N LEU A 46 -1.57 -1.13 -0.08
CA LEU A 46 -0.36 -0.46 -0.56
C LEU A 46 -0.78 0.83 -1.25
N ILE A 47 -0.22 1.98 -0.88
CA ILE A 47 -0.61 3.30 -1.41
C ILE A 47 0.61 4.05 -1.90
N ASP A 48 0.55 4.54 -3.14
CA ASP A 48 1.48 5.57 -3.61
C ASP A 48 1.15 6.90 -2.95
N LEU A 49 2.11 7.52 -2.27
CA LEU A 49 1.95 8.86 -1.71
C LEU A 49 2.14 9.95 -2.77
N ASN A 50 2.65 9.61 -3.95
CA ASN A 50 2.82 10.51 -5.08
C ASN A 50 1.72 10.37 -6.13
N LEU A 51 0.50 9.94 -5.75
CA LEU A 51 -0.65 9.92 -6.66
C LEU A 51 -0.87 11.32 -7.25
N SER A 52 -1.02 11.36 -8.58
CA SER A 52 -1.31 12.58 -9.33
C SER A 52 -2.72 13.13 -9.03
N GLY A 53 -3.61 12.29 -8.49
CA GLY A 53 -5.02 12.60 -8.25
C GLY A 53 -5.35 12.75 -6.76
N GLY A 54 -5.60 13.98 -6.32
CA GLY A 54 -6.25 14.29 -5.04
C GLY A 54 -5.35 14.29 -3.80
N ASP A 55 -5.99 14.45 -2.64
CA ASP A 55 -5.32 14.52 -1.35
C ASP A 55 -5.13 13.11 -0.76
N VAL A 56 -3.93 12.54 -0.93
CA VAL A 56 -3.61 11.18 -0.49
C VAL A 56 -3.76 11.00 1.03
N VAL A 57 -3.54 12.06 1.80
CA VAL A 57 -3.64 12.04 3.27
C VAL A 57 -5.11 11.86 3.68
N ALA A 58 -6.03 12.64 3.10
CA ALA A 58 -7.46 12.46 3.28
C ALA A 58 -7.94 11.08 2.84
N MET A 59 -7.33 10.54 1.77
CA MET A 59 -7.62 9.22 1.27
C MET A 59 -7.24 8.11 2.28
N ILE A 60 -6.03 8.21 2.87
CA ILE A 60 -5.57 7.30 3.92
C ILE A 60 -6.49 7.36 5.15
N ARG A 61 -6.92 8.57 5.56
CA ARG A 61 -7.86 8.73 6.69
C ARG A 61 -9.17 7.98 6.45
N ARG A 62 -9.81 8.18 5.30
CA ARG A 62 -11.05 7.47 4.94
C ARG A 62 -10.87 5.96 4.93
N LEU A 63 -9.73 5.48 4.43
CA LEU A 63 -9.43 4.07 4.40
C LEU A 63 -9.23 3.50 5.81
N ARG A 64 -8.54 4.22 6.69
CA ARG A 64 -8.37 3.86 8.10
C ARG A 64 -9.70 3.87 8.85
N GLU A 65 -10.60 4.80 8.55
CA GLU A 65 -11.95 4.86 9.14
C GLU A 65 -12.81 3.67 8.70
N ALA A 66 -12.74 3.28 7.42
CA ALA A 66 -13.49 2.13 6.90
C ALA A 66 -12.90 0.77 7.32
N HIS A 67 -11.56 0.70 7.44
CA HIS A 67 -10.80 -0.52 7.70
C HIS A 67 -9.76 -0.29 8.81
N PRO A 68 -10.20 -0.15 10.08
CA PRO A 68 -9.34 0.24 11.20
C PRO A 68 -8.23 -0.78 11.50
N ASP A 69 -8.45 -2.05 11.19
CA ASP A 69 -7.49 -3.14 11.45
C ASP A 69 -6.58 -3.46 10.27
N VAL A 70 -6.83 -2.88 9.09
CA VAL A 70 -6.05 -3.21 7.89
C VAL A 70 -4.73 -2.44 7.89
N PRO A 71 -3.58 -3.12 7.71
CA PRO A 71 -2.30 -2.46 7.61
C PRO A 71 -2.21 -1.68 6.29
N VAL A 72 -1.82 -0.41 6.40
CA VAL A 72 -1.68 0.50 5.26
C VAL A 72 -0.21 0.85 5.09
N VAL A 73 0.37 0.49 3.95
CA VAL A 73 1.76 0.75 3.63
C VAL A 73 1.82 1.81 2.54
N GLY A 74 2.24 3.02 2.92
CA GLY A 74 2.52 4.10 1.98
C GLY A 74 3.91 3.96 1.38
N TYR A 75 4.11 4.38 0.14
CA TYR A 75 5.45 4.57 -0.42
C TYR A 75 5.56 5.89 -1.19
N CYS A 76 6.77 6.46 -1.25
CA CYS A 76 7.02 7.72 -1.97
C CYS A 76 8.31 7.66 -2.80
N SER A 77 8.29 8.31 -3.97
CA SER A 77 9.42 8.37 -4.90
C SER A 77 10.56 9.26 -4.39
N HIS A 78 10.24 10.32 -3.64
CA HIS A 78 11.22 11.15 -2.95
C HIS A 78 10.86 11.19 -1.47
N VAL A 79 11.86 11.13 -0.58
CA VAL A 79 11.66 11.18 0.88
C VAL A 79 11.20 12.58 1.26
N GLN A 80 9.91 12.82 1.10
CA GLN A 80 9.23 14.01 1.59
C GLN A 80 8.91 13.75 3.05
N GLN A 81 9.83 14.11 3.95
CA GLN A 81 9.69 13.94 5.40
C GLN A 81 8.32 14.41 5.91
N ASN A 82 7.86 15.55 5.41
CA ASN A 82 6.55 16.10 5.76
C ASN A 82 5.39 15.20 5.30
N LEU A 83 5.41 14.72 4.05
CA LEU A 83 4.37 13.82 3.52
C LEU A 83 4.38 12.46 4.24
N LYS A 84 5.56 11.96 4.61
CA LYS A 84 5.71 10.76 5.43
C LYS A 84 5.02 10.94 6.79
N THR A 85 5.30 12.04 7.49
CA THR A 85 4.67 12.34 8.78
C THR A 85 3.15 12.45 8.63
N GLN A 86 2.66 13.22 7.66
CA GLN A 86 1.23 13.36 7.42
C GLN A 86 0.54 12.03 7.09
N ALA A 87 1.18 11.17 6.29
CA ALA A 87 0.65 9.85 5.97
C ALA A 87 0.56 8.95 7.21
N LEU A 88 1.59 8.95 8.07
CA LEU A 88 1.57 8.21 9.33
C LEU A 88 0.48 8.72 10.27
N GLU A 89 0.34 10.05 10.42
CA GLU A 89 -0.70 10.68 11.24
C GLU A 89 -2.11 10.44 10.69
N ALA A 90 -2.25 10.28 9.37
CA ALA A 90 -3.52 9.89 8.73
C ALA A 90 -3.89 8.43 8.98
N GLY A 91 -2.96 7.62 9.48
CA GLY A 91 -3.19 6.21 9.78
C GLY A 91 -2.44 5.24 8.88
N CYS A 92 -1.41 5.66 8.12
CA CYS A 92 -0.47 4.69 7.53
C CYS A 92 0.27 3.92 8.64
N THR A 93 0.35 2.61 8.49
CA THR A 93 1.14 1.74 9.37
C THR A 93 2.64 1.94 9.16
N THR A 94 3.05 2.15 7.91
CA THR A 94 4.45 2.37 7.54
C THR A 94 4.53 3.15 6.25
N VAL A 95 5.61 3.92 6.10
CA VAL A 95 5.92 4.65 4.88
C VAL A 95 7.34 4.33 4.42
N LEU A 96 7.47 3.82 3.20
CA LEU A 96 8.74 3.38 2.60
C LEU A 96 9.17 4.26 1.43
N PRO A 97 10.48 4.42 1.16
CA PRO A 97 10.92 4.93 -0.13
C PRO A 97 10.59 3.92 -1.24
N ARG A 98 10.32 4.39 -2.46
CA ARG A 98 9.95 3.56 -3.62
C ARG A 98 10.93 2.42 -3.88
N SER A 99 12.23 2.66 -3.69
CA SER A 99 13.26 1.62 -3.83
C SER A 99 13.08 0.50 -2.82
N ALA A 100 12.94 0.82 -1.53
CA ALA A 100 12.70 -0.17 -0.47
C ALA A 100 11.37 -0.90 -0.68
N PHE A 101 10.31 -0.19 -1.07
CA PHE A 101 9.03 -0.82 -1.38
C PHE A 101 9.17 -1.90 -2.45
N VAL A 102 9.86 -1.62 -3.56
CA VAL A 102 10.06 -2.61 -4.63
C VAL A 102 10.90 -3.80 -4.17
N GLN A 103 11.92 -3.56 -3.34
CA GLN A 103 12.72 -4.65 -2.75
C GLN A 103 11.89 -5.52 -1.80
N GLN A 104 10.99 -4.90 -1.04
CA GLN A 104 10.14 -5.57 -0.05
C GLN A 104 8.81 -6.04 -0.64
N LEU A 105 8.54 -5.84 -1.94
CA LEU A 105 7.28 -6.25 -2.58
C LEU A 105 6.92 -7.72 -2.30
N PRO A 106 7.84 -8.70 -2.44
CA PRO A 106 7.53 -10.09 -2.12
C PRO A 106 7.08 -10.28 -0.67
N GLU A 107 7.77 -9.64 0.28
CA GLU A 107 7.45 -9.70 1.71
C GLU A 107 6.13 -8.99 2.05
N LEU A 108 5.87 -7.85 1.41
CA LEU A 108 4.64 -7.09 1.56
C LEU A 108 3.43 -7.82 0.98
N LEU A 109 3.66 -8.66 -0.04
CA LEU A 109 2.65 -9.46 -0.71
C LEU A 109 2.48 -10.86 -0.09
N SER A 110 3.42 -11.32 0.72
CA SER A 110 3.28 -12.55 1.51
C SER A 110 2.18 -12.41 2.56
N VAL A 111 1.29 -13.40 2.64
CA VAL A 111 0.16 -13.40 3.59
C VAL A 111 0.57 -13.94 4.96
N GLU A 112 1.62 -14.76 5.06
CA GLU A 112 2.09 -15.34 6.33
C GLU A 112 3.60 -15.58 6.34
N THR A 113 4.35 -14.70 7.00
CA THR A 113 5.19 -14.98 8.20
C THR A 113 5.86 -13.66 8.61
N PRO A 114 5.89 -13.30 9.91
CA PRO A 114 6.83 -12.27 10.36
C PRO A 114 8.24 -12.65 9.90
N PRO A 115 9.11 -11.69 9.55
CA PRO A 115 10.46 -12.00 9.16
C PRO A 115 11.09 -12.86 10.26
N ASN A 116 11.49 -14.09 9.90
CA ASN A 116 12.39 -14.88 10.73
C ASN A 116 13.66 -14.04 10.84
N ILE A 117 13.84 -13.36 11.96
CA ILE A 117 15.09 -12.65 12.28
C ILE A 117 16.05 -13.77 12.71
N PRO A 118 17.05 -14.17 11.90
CA PRO A 118 18.13 -14.97 12.45
C PRO A 118 18.86 -14.11 13.50
N GLU A 119 19.06 -14.69 14.67
CA GLU A 119 19.78 -14.14 15.84
C GLU A 119 21.15 -13.51 15.49
#